data_AF-A0A537N7Z6-F1
#
_entry.id   AF-A0A537N7Z6-F1
#
_cell.length_a   1.000
_cell.length_b   1.000
_cell.length_c   1.000
_cell.angle_alpha   90.00
_cell.angle_beta   90.00
_cell.angle_gamma   90.00
#
_symmetry.space_group_name_H-M   'P 1'
#
loop_
_entity.id
_entity.type
_entity.pdbx_description
1 polymer ?
#
loop_
_entity_poly.entity_id
_entity_poly.type
_entity_poly.pdbx_seq_one_letter_code
_entity_poly.pdbx_strand_id
1 'polypeptide(L)'
;DLFREWLMANYPDRYQHVFKLIRETRGGKDYDSSWGKRMTGGGPIAWMIGRRFELACQKLGFNQTRTVLTTHHFVPAQPASEQ
;
A
#
# COMPACT_ATOMS: atom_id res chain seq x y z
N ASP A 1 7.29 -1.29 -17.01
CA ASP A 1 6.94 -1.01 -15.59
C ASP A 1 8.22 -1.17 -14.80
N LEU A 2 8.69 -0.10 -14.17
CA LEU A 2 10.02 -0.04 -13.56
C LEU A 2 10.23 -1.15 -12.53
N PHE A 3 9.19 -1.45 -11.75
CA PHE A 3 9.27 -2.50 -10.74
C PHE A 3 9.39 -3.90 -11.36
N ARG A 4 8.58 -4.20 -12.39
CA ARG A 4 8.67 -5.45 -13.15
C ARG A 4 10.08 -5.68 -13.71
N GLU A 5 10.61 -4.69 -14.42
CA GLU A 5 11.92 -4.78 -15.08
C GLU A 5 13.05 -4.98 -14.07
N TRP A 6 13.03 -4.21 -12.98
CA TRP A 6 13.98 -4.36 -11.89
C TRP A 6 13.90 -5.75 -11.25
N LEU A 7 12.69 -6.27 -11.02
CA LEU A 7 12.51 -7.58 -10.38
C LEU A 7 12.98 -8.72 -11.27
N MET A 8 12.72 -8.63 -12.59
CA MET A 8 13.23 -9.61 -13.55
C MET A 8 14.75 -9.59 -13.65
N ALA A 9 15.39 -8.41 -13.59
CA ALA A 9 16.83 -8.29 -13.67
C ALA A 9 17.56 -8.80 -12.42
N ASN A 10 17.00 -8.59 -11.23
CA ASN A 10 17.67 -8.90 -9.96
C ASN A 10 17.21 -10.22 -9.32
N TYR A 11 15.97 -10.64 -9.56
CA TYR A 11 15.37 -11.82 -8.92
C TYR A 11 14.44 -12.58 -9.89
N PRO A 12 14.96 -13.10 -11.02
CA PRO A 12 14.16 -13.74 -12.05
C PRO A 12 13.34 -14.93 -11.52
N ASP A 13 13.91 -15.74 -10.63
CA ASP A 13 13.22 -16.93 -10.08
C ASP A 13 12.02 -16.58 -9.20
N ARG A 14 12.01 -15.36 -8.62
CA ARG A 14 10.92 -14.88 -7.75
C ARG A 14 9.87 -14.09 -8.51
N TYR A 15 10.17 -13.63 -9.72
CA TYR A 15 9.31 -12.76 -10.51
C TYR A 15 7.89 -13.29 -10.62
N GLN A 16 7.74 -14.54 -11.10
CA GLN A 16 6.43 -15.14 -11.33
C GLN A 16 5.61 -15.24 -10.03
N HIS A 17 6.26 -15.66 -8.94
CA HIS A 17 5.61 -15.82 -7.64
C HIS A 17 5.15 -14.47 -7.07
N VAL A 18 6.00 -13.45 -7.10
CA VAL A 18 5.67 -12.11 -6.61
C VAL A 18 4.49 -11.52 -7.39
N PHE A 19 4.51 -11.60 -8.72
CA PHE A 19 3.41 -11.09 -9.54
C PHE A 19 2.12 -11.87 -9.35
N LYS A 20 2.19 -13.20 -9.12
CA LYS A 20 1.02 -14.00 -8.76
C LYS A 20 0.37 -13.48 -7.48
N LEU A 21 1.13 -13.29 -6.41
CA LEU A 21 0.62 -12.77 -5.13
C LEU A 21 0.03 -11.36 -5.29
N ILE A 22 0.68 -10.49 -6.07
CA ILE A 22 0.19 -9.15 -6.38
C ILE A 22 -1.19 -9.23 -7.05
N ARG A 23 -1.35 -10.07 -8.08
CA ARG A 23 -2.61 -10.27 -8.80
C ARG A 23 -3.70 -10.83 -7.89
N GLU A 24 -3.38 -11.81 -7.06
CA GLU A 24 -4.34 -12.39 -6.09
C GLU A 24 -4.91 -11.33 -5.16
N THR A 25 -4.09 -10.37 -4.71
CA THR A 25 -4.57 -9.27 -3.86
C THR A 25 -5.32 -8.17 -4.60
N ARG A 26 -5.32 -8.19 -5.94
CA ARG A 26 -5.84 -7.14 -6.82
C ARG A 26 -6.88 -7.63 -7.83
N GLY A 27 -7.54 -8.76 -7.55
CA GLY A 27 -8.59 -9.31 -8.43
C GLY A 27 -8.07 -9.70 -9.82
N GLY A 28 -6.83 -10.21 -9.90
CA GLY A 28 -6.20 -10.69 -11.13
C GLY A 28 -5.38 -9.65 -11.89
N LYS A 29 -5.41 -8.38 -11.49
CA LYS A 29 -4.71 -7.29 -12.17
C LYS A 29 -3.34 -7.02 -11.57
N ASP A 30 -2.38 -6.65 -12.41
CA ASP A 30 -1.08 -6.14 -11.95
C ASP A 30 -1.20 -4.76 -11.32
N TYR A 31 -2.14 -3.96 -11.82
CA TYR A 31 -2.40 -2.60 -11.35
C TYR A 31 -3.90 -2.29 -11.47
N ASP A 32 -4.47 -1.72 -10.41
CA ASP A 32 -5.82 -1.16 -10.42
C ASP A 32 -5.76 0.26 -9.83
N SER A 33 -6.07 1.26 -10.66
CA SER A 33 -6.07 2.68 -10.27
C SER A 33 -7.39 3.12 -9.61
N SER A 34 -8.36 2.21 -9.47
CA SER A 34 -9.66 2.52 -8.87
C SER A 34 -9.50 3.06 -7.45
N TRP A 35 -10.07 4.24 -7.21
CA TRP A 35 -10.06 4.88 -5.89
C TRP A 35 -10.71 3.97 -4.83
N GLY A 36 -10.17 3.96 -3.62
CA GLY A 36 -10.57 3.05 -2.54
C GLY A 36 -10.06 1.61 -2.65
N LYS A 37 -9.74 1.11 -3.86
CA LYS A 37 -9.15 -0.23 -4.06
C LYS A 37 -7.62 -0.21 -4.05
N ARG A 38 -7.02 0.88 -4.50
CA ARG A 38 -5.55 1.00 -4.64
C ARG A 38 -4.79 0.84 -3.32
N MET A 39 -5.40 1.18 -2.18
CA MET A 39 -4.78 1.16 -0.85
C MET A 39 -5.15 -0.06 0.00
N THR A 40 -6.12 -0.86 -0.42
CA THR A 40 -6.62 -2.01 0.35
C THR A 40 -6.58 -3.25 -0.54
N GLY A 41 -5.61 -4.13 -0.27
CA GLY A 41 -5.55 -5.44 -0.91
C GLY A 41 -6.68 -6.35 -0.42
N GLY A 42 -7.18 -7.22 -1.31
CA GLY A 42 -8.20 -8.22 -0.99
C GLY A 42 -7.63 -9.64 -0.87
N GLY A 43 -8.50 -10.57 -0.47
CA GLY A 43 -8.21 -12.00 -0.49
C GLY A 43 -7.34 -12.52 0.66
N PRO A 44 -7.04 -13.84 0.65
CA PRO A 44 -6.42 -14.52 1.79
C PRO A 44 -5.02 -13.99 2.16
N ILE A 45 -4.21 -13.63 1.18
CA ILE A 45 -2.86 -13.09 1.40
C ILE A 45 -2.91 -11.73 2.08
N ALA A 46 -3.76 -10.82 1.59
CA ALA A 46 -3.92 -9.51 2.21
C ALA A 46 -4.45 -9.63 3.65
N TRP A 47 -5.42 -10.53 3.87
CA TRP A 47 -5.94 -10.82 5.20
C TRP A 47 -4.86 -11.35 6.16
N MET A 48 -4.02 -12.28 5.69
CA MET A 48 -2.92 -12.84 6.47
C MET A 48 -1.90 -11.76 6.87
N ILE A 49 -1.53 -10.89 5.93
CA ILE A 49 -0.63 -9.76 6.20
C ILE A 49 -1.25 -8.83 7.25
N GLY A 50 -2.52 -8.47 7.08
CA GLY A 50 -3.27 -7.67 8.04
C GLY A 50 -3.26 -8.28 9.44
N ARG A 51 -3.55 -9.58 9.54
CA ARG A 51 -3.58 -10.27 10.84
C ARG A 51 -2.21 -10.29 11.53
N ARG A 52 -1.13 -10.51 10.76
CA ARG A 52 0.24 -10.45 11.30
C ARG A 52 0.58 -9.06 11.81
N PHE A 53 0.15 -8.02 11.10
CA PHE A 53 0.34 -6.64 11.53
C PHE A 53 -0.43 -6.33 12.82
N GLU A 54 -1.72 -6.69 12.89
CA GLU A 54 -2.54 -6.52 14.10
C GLU A 54 -1.90 -7.17 15.33
N LEU A 55 -1.45 -8.43 15.19
CA LEU A 55 -0.78 -9.16 16.25
C LEU A 55 0.52 -8.49 16.69
N ALA A 56 1.31 -7.96 15.74
CA ALA A 56 2.53 -7.24 16.07
C ALA A 56 2.23 -5.94 16.83
N CYS A 57 1.23 -5.16 16.39
CA CYS A 57 0.80 -3.96 17.08
C CYS A 57 0.32 -4.27 18.50
N GLN A 58 -0.47 -5.34 18.69
CA GLN A 58 -0.94 -5.76 20.01
C GLN A 58 0.23 -6.10 20.94
N LYS A 59 1.24 -6.83 20.45
CA LYS A 59 2.42 -7.22 21.25
C LYS A 59 3.29 -6.03 21.64
N LEU A 60 3.41 -5.04 20.76
CA LEU A 60 4.27 -3.88 20.95
C LEU A 60 3.55 -2.68 21.57
N GLY A 61 2.24 -2.79 21.81
CA GLY A 61 1.43 -1.68 22.33
C GLY A 61 1.24 -0.54 21.32
N PHE A 62 1.25 -0.81 20.02
CA PHE A 62 0.93 0.17 18.98
C PHE A 62 -0.56 0.19 18.64
N ASN A 63 -1.01 1.26 17.98
CA ASN A 63 -2.40 1.46 17.53
C ASN A 63 -3.47 1.35 18.63
N GLN A 64 -3.11 1.62 19.89
CA GLN A 64 -4.04 1.53 21.03
C GLN A 64 -5.13 2.60 21.00
N THR A 65 -4.82 3.78 20.47
CA THR A 65 -5.73 4.90 20.38
C THR A 65 -5.67 5.53 19.00
N ARG A 66 -6.81 6.02 18.52
CA ARG A 66 -6.88 6.80 17.29
C ARG A 66 -6.65 8.27 17.64
N THR A 67 -5.58 8.85 17.10
CA THR A 67 -5.32 10.28 17.25
C THR A 67 -6.21 11.06 16.30
N VAL A 68 -6.89 12.10 16.80
CA VAL A 68 -7.61 13.05 15.95
C VAL A 68 -6.58 13.98 15.30
N LEU A 69 -6.54 13.98 13.96
CA LEU A 69 -5.65 14.86 13.22
C LEU A 69 -6.26 16.26 13.13
N THR A 70 -5.44 17.30 13.29
CA THR A 70 -5.87 18.70 13.16
C THR A 70 -5.46 19.28 11.81
N THR A 71 -6.33 20.09 11.23
CA THR A 71 -6.04 20.86 10.00
C THR A 71 -5.63 22.31 10.30
N HIS A 72 -5.55 22.70 11.56
CA HIS A 72 -5.32 24.09 11.98
C HIS A 72 -3.97 24.67 11.51
N HIS A 73 -2.99 23.82 11.19
CA HIS A 73 -1.66 24.25 10.74
C HIS A 73 -1.52 24.38 9.23
N PHE A 74 -2.54 24.01 8.45
CA PHE A 74 -2.49 24.17 7.00
C PHE A 74 -2.81 25.62 6.62
N VAL A 75 -1.92 26.21 5.82
CA VAL A 75 -2.10 27.52 5.21
C VAL A 75 -2.27 27.31 3.71
N PRO A 76 -3.21 28.00 3.03
CA PRO A 76 -3.31 27.93 1.58
C PRO A 76 -1.97 28.30 0.92
N ALA A 77 -1.68 27.67 -0.21
CA ALA A 77 -0.51 28.04 -1.02
C ALA A 77 -0.59 29.52 -1.38
N GLN A 78 0.54 30.23 -1.37
CA GLN A 78 0.56 31.61 -1.85
C GLN A 78 0.06 31.64 -3.30
N PRO A 79 -0.78 32.61 -3.68
CA PRO A 79 -1.21 32.75 -5.06
C PRO A 79 0.03 32.82 -5.95
N ALA A 80 0.00 32.08 -7.06
CA ALA A 80 1.09 32.13 -8.03
C ALA A 80 1.26 33.60 -8.45
N SER A 81 2.44 34.15 -8.24
CA SER A 81 2.81 35.44 -8.83
C SER A 81 2.62 35.32 -10.33
N GLU A 82 1.74 36.16 -10.89
CA GLU A 82 1.58 36.28 -12.35
C GLU A 82 2.97 36.50 -12.96
N GLN A 83 3.37 35.60 -13.85
CA GLN A 83 4.53 35.76 -14.73
C GLN A 83 4.16 36.65 -15.91
#